data_AF-A0A3C0RE34-F1
#
_entry.id   AF-A0A3C0RE34-F1
#
_cell.length_a   1.000
_cell.length_b   1.000
_cell.length_c   1.000
_cell.angle_alpha   90.00
_cell.angle_beta   90.00
_cell.angle_gamma   90.00
#
_symmetry.space_group_name_H-M   'P 1'
#
loop_
_entity.id
_entity.type
_entity.pdbx_description
1 polymer ?
#
loop_
_entity_poly.entity_id
_entity_poly.type
_entity_poly.pdbx_seq_one_letter_code
_entity_poly.pdbx_strand_id
1 'polypeptide(L)'
;YNADSQPETMEELLPVAISKERGYITVNENIDPLDWEKEENPYLNGDSIFHRIVRHVDMGNVILLHDAGGDRSATVDATGKIIRHYQAKGYQFTTIADLLGKSRDDIMPEVPKGRGYALLQLNLYIFTILYYVGHFLFSLFLLFLVLGTLRIIALAVLALKQRKREKQLSVASAVRTDYPKVSIIVPAYNEEVNIVGTIMNLLQCDYPNFDVILVDDGSKDATLLRVREVFEQSAQVKIISKVNGGKASALNEGIRRSDAEYLICIDADTRLKSDA
;
A
#
# COMPACT_ATOMS: atom_id res chain seq x y z
N TYR A 1 24.89 17.94 -33.83
CA TYR A 1 25.82 18.28 -32.74
C TYR A 1 25.63 17.24 -31.67
N ASN A 2 26.23 16.06 -31.88
CA ASN A 2 26.64 15.22 -30.77
C ASN A 2 28.14 15.50 -30.68
N ALA A 3 28.57 16.17 -29.62
CA ALA A 3 29.97 16.54 -29.43
C ALA A 3 30.72 15.34 -28.83
N ASP A 4 30.62 14.20 -29.52
CA ASP A 4 31.13 12.96 -28.98
C ASP A 4 32.61 12.78 -29.35
N SER A 5 33.34 12.26 -28.38
CA SER A 5 34.79 12.15 -28.40
C SER A 5 35.33 11.23 -29.50
N GLN A 6 34.52 10.29 -30.00
CA GLN A 6 34.85 9.42 -31.12
C GLN A 6 33.58 9.08 -31.92
N PRO A 7 33.49 9.46 -33.21
CA PRO A 7 32.33 9.10 -34.02
C PRO A 7 32.32 7.58 -34.27
N GLU A 8 31.35 6.88 -33.70
CA GLU A 8 31.22 5.42 -33.84
C GLU A 8 30.11 5.04 -34.83
N THR A 9 29.10 5.88 -34.96
CA THR A 9 27.96 5.63 -35.83
C THR A 9 28.14 6.25 -37.21
N MET A 10 27.44 5.70 -38.22
CA MET A 10 27.49 6.25 -39.58
C MET A 10 26.96 7.70 -39.63
N GLU A 11 25.99 8.05 -38.78
CA GLU A 11 25.46 9.42 -38.67
C GLU A 11 26.50 10.41 -38.15
N GLU A 12 27.42 9.97 -37.31
CA GLU A 12 28.52 10.79 -36.77
C GLU A 12 29.74 10.83 -37.71
N LEU A 13 30.03 9.72 -38.40
CA LEU A 13 31.12 9.63 -39.36
C LEU A 13 30.87 10.43 -40.65
N LEU A 14 29.61 10.51 -41.09
CA LEU A 14 29.25 11.17 -42.34
C LEU A 14 29.61 12.67 -42.36
N PRO A 15 29.29 13.49 -41.33
CA PRO A 15 29.76 14.87 -41.22
C PRO A 15 31.28 15.00 -41.28
N VAL A 16 32.02 14.09 -40.62
CA VAL A 16 33.49 14.10 -40.62
C VAL A 16 34.02 13.84 -42.03
N ALA A 17 33.49 12.84 -42.73
CA ALA A 17 33.84 12.53 -44.12
C ALA A 17 33.56 13.72 -45.06
N ILE A 18 32.38 14.34 -44.95
CA ILE A 18 32.01 15.52 -45.75
C ILE A 18 32.96 16.70 -45.45
N SER A 19 33.33 16.92 -44.18
CA SER A 19 34.25 17.99 -43.81
C SER A 19 35.62 17.80 -44.46
N LYS A 20 36.11 16.55 -44.50
CA LYS A 20 37.39 16.18 -45.09
C LYS A 20 37.38 16.32 -46.62
N GLU A 21 36.31 15.90 -47.30
CA GLU A 21 36.15 16.10 -48.75
C GLU A 21 36.17 17.58 -49.14
N ARG A 22 35.66 18.44 -48.27
CA ARG A 22 35.65 19.90 -48.46
C ARG A 22 36.93 20.60 -48.00
N GLY A 23 37.95 19.85 -47.60
CA GLY A 23 39.25 20.38 -47.19
C GLY A 23 39.27 21.03 -45.81
N TYR A 24 38.27 20.79 -44.96
CA TYR A 24 38.30 21.24 -43.57
C TYR A 24 39.15 20.31 -42.71
N ILE A 25 39.79 20.89 -41.69
CA ILE A 25 40.44 20.15 -40.61
C ILE A 25 39.39 19.80 -39.57
N THR A 26 39.21 18.52 -39.28
CA THR A 26 38.36 18.05 -38.18
C THR A 26 39.19 17.99 -36.90
N VAL A 27 38.71 18.63 -35.85
CA VAL A 27 39.30 18.59 -34.50
C VAL A 27 38.25 18.00 -33.56
N ASN A 28 38.57 16.86 -32.95
CA ASN A 28 37.63 16.16 -32.07
C ASN A 28 37.84 16.56 -30.59
N GLU A 29 36.76 16.42 -29.82
CA GLU A 29 36.67 16.71 -28.39
C GLU A 29 36.92 15.45 -27.56
N ASN A 30 38.19 15.07 -27.44
CA ASN A 30 38.57 13.76 -26.87
C ASN A 30 38.98 13.81 -25.40
N ILE A 31 38.94 14.98 -24.76
CA ILE A 31 39.32 15.12 -23.35
C ILE A 31 38.09 15.54 -22.55
N ASP A 32 37.29 14.57 -22.13
CA ASP A 32 36.19 14.75 -21.17
C ASP A 32 36.61 14.23 -19.79
N PRO A 33 36.79 15.10 -18.78
CA PRO A 33 37.12 14.69 -17.42
C PRO A 33 35.91 14.19 -16.61
N LEU A 34 34.72 14.15 -17.20
CA LEU A 34 33.47 13.81 -16.52
C LEU A 34 33.25 14.69 -15.29
N ASP A 35 33.50 15.99 -15.44
CA ASP A 35 33.39 16.97 -14.36
C ASP A 35 31.93 17.18 -13.90
N TRP A 36 30.97 16.75 -14.72
CA TRP A 36 29.54 16.76 -14.43
C TRP A 36 29.11 15.70 -13.40
N GLU A 37 29.90 14.65 -13.14
CA GLU A 37 29.59 13.52 -12.24
C GLU A 37 29.48 13.91 -10.75
N LYS A 38 29.56 15.20 -10.39
CA LYS A 38 29.61 15.64 -8.98
C LYS A 38 28.44 15.13 -8.13
N GLU A 39 27.25 14.99 -8.73
CA GLU A 39 26.05 14.49 -8.03
C GLU A 39 26.16 12.98 -7.72
N GLU A 40 26.83 12.21 -8.59
CA GLU A 40 27.03 10.77 -8.43
C GLU A 40 28.31 10.43 -7.66
N ASN A 41 29.31 11.32 -7.71
CA ASN A 41 30.63 11.16 -7.11
C ASN A 41 30.92 12.30 -6.11
N PRO A 42 30.60 12.12 -4.82
CA PRO A 42 30.85 13.11 -3.78
C PRO A 42 32.32 13.52 -3.65
N TYR A 43 33.24 12.62 -4.00
CA TYR A 43 34.68 12.81 -3.87
C TYR A 43 35.30 13.58 -5.05
N LEU A 44 34.52 13.85 -6.11
CA LEU A 44 34.98 14.65 -7.24
C LEU A 44 35.33 16.07 -6.77
N ASN A 45 36.58 16.46 -6.98
CA ASN A 45 37.13 17.78 -6.65
C ASN A 45 38.00 18.30 -7.80
N GLY A 46 38.43 19.56 -7.73
CA GLY A 46 39.18 20.16 -8.83
C GLY A 46 40.52 19.47 -9.13
N ASP A 47 41.17 18.84 -8.13
CA ASP A 47 42.38 18.05 -8.37
C ASP A 47 42.07 16.76 -9.14
N SER A 48 40.98 16.09 -8.83
CA SER A 48 40.59 14.87 -9.55
C SER A 48 40.27 15.16 -11.02
N ILE A 49 39.55 16.24 -11.30
CA ILE A 49 39.24 16.71 -12.65
C ILE A 49 40.52 17.09 -13.39
N PHE A 50 41.39 17.88 -12.75
CA PHE A 50 42.68 18.26 -13.31
C PHE A 50 43.55 17.05 -13.68
N HIS A 51 43.69 16.07 -12.77
CA HIS A 51 44.48 14.87 -13.03
C HIS A 51 43.89 13.98 -14.14
N ARG A 52 42.56 13.93 -14.27
CA ARG A 52 41.90 13.25 -15.40
C ARG A 52 42.34 13.89 -16.72
N ILE A 53 42.31 15.22 -16.83
CA ILE A 53 42.71 15.96 -18.04
C ILE A 53 44.18 15.74 -18.37
N VAL A 54 45.07 15.89 -17.39
CA VAL A 54 46.52 15.75 -17.63
C VAL A 54 46.89 14.34 -18.09
N ARG A 55 46.15 13.31 -17.67
CA ARG A 55 46.35 11.92 -18.12
C ARG A 55 45.95 11.71 -19.59
N HIS A 56 44.99 12.48 -20.08
CA HIS A 56 44.42 12.32 -21.43
C HIS A 56 44.93 13.36 -22.43
N VAL A 57 45.93 14.18 -22.05
CA VAL A 57 46.43 15.28 -22.89
C VAL A 57 46.93 14.83 -24.26
N ASP A 58 47.54 13.64 -24.35
CA ASP A 58 48.07 13.11 -25.61
C ASP A 58 46.99 12.47 -26.49
N MET A 59 45.74 12.40 -26.01
CA MET A 59 44.62 11.72 -26.67
C MET A 59 43.64 12.68 -27.35
N GLY A 60 43.81 14.00 -27.24
CA GLY A 60 42.85 14.96 -27.77
C GLY A 60 43.34 16.39 -27.90
N ASN A 61 42.51 17.22 -28.54
CA ASN A 61 42.83 18.62 -28.85
C ASN A 61 41.91 19.63 -28.16
N VAL A 62 40.71 19.18 -27.76
CA VAL A 62 39.71 20.00 -27.06
C VAL A 62 39.39 19.34 -25.72
N ILE A 63 39.37 20.17 -24.67
CA ILE A 63 38.99 19.78 -23.31
C ILE A 63 37.56 20.26 -23.10
N LEU A 64 36.65 19.31 -22.87
CA LEU A 64 35.25 19.59 -22.53
C LEU A 64 35.14 19.86 -21.03
N LEU A 65 34.50 20.97 -20.67
CA LEU A 65 34.15 21.28 -19.28
C LEU A 65 32.69 21.75 -19.23
N HIS A 66 31.96 21.32 -18.20
CA HIS A 66 30.52 21.53 -18.10
C HIS A 66 30.19 22.65 -17.12
N ASP A 67 29.37 23.62 -17.55
CA ASP A 67 28.99 24.79 -16.77
C ASP A 67 27.52 24.78 -16.28
N ALA A 68 26.72 23.81 -16.73
CA ALA A 68 25.32 23.63 -16.32
C ALA A 68 25.15 22.49 -15.31
N GLY A 69 24.12 22.55 -14.46
CA GLY A 69 23.66 21.44 -13.61
C GLY A 69 24.19 21.40 -12.17
N GLY A 70 23.67 22.26 -11.28
CA GLY A 70 24.00 22.21 -9.85
C GLY A 70 25.31 22.91 -9.49
N ASP A 71 26.00 22.45 -8.44
CA ASP A 71 27.26 23.05 -7.96
C ASP A 71 28.44 22.68 -8.87
N ARG A 72 29.09 23.71 -9.43
CA ARG A 72 30.25 23.60 -10.34
C ARG A 72 31.55 24.18 -9.77
N SER A 73 31.62 24.36 -8.44
CA SER A 73 32.83 24.84 -7.75
C SER A 73 34.08 24.01 -8.05
N ALA A 74 33.94 22.68 -8.15
CA ALA A 74 35.03 21.78 -8.50
C ALA A 74 35.55 21.98 -9.93
N THR A 75 34.65 22.17 -10.91
CA THR A 75 35.00 22.49 -12.30
C THR A 75 35.75 23.82 -12.36
N VAL A 76 35.24 24.85 -11.69
CA VAL A 76 35.89 26.19 -11.67
C VAL A 76 37.30 26.13 -11.06
N ASP A 77 37.48 25.39 -9.96
CA ASP A 77 38.79 25.17 -9.35
C ASP A 77 39.75 24.44 -10.32
N ALA A 78 39.27 23.39 -11.00
CA ALA A 78 40.04 22.67 -12.00
C ALA A 78 40.46 23.58 -13.16
N THR A 79 39.56 24.42 -13.70
CA THR A 79 39.84 25.37 -14.79
C THR A 79 41.06 26.24 -14.48
N GLY A 80 41.14 26.79 -13.27
CA GLY A 80 42.29 27.59 -12.85
C GLY A 80 43.59 26.78 -12.82
N LYS A 81 43.54 25.52 -12.38
CA LYS A 81 44.70 24.61 -12.33
C LYS A 81 45.17 24.21 -13.72
N ILE A 82 44.24 23.90 -14.62
CA ILE A 82 44.50 23.55 -16.03
C ILE A 82 45.22 24.70 -16.73
N ILE A 83 44.68 25.92 -16.64
CA ILE A 83 45.26 27.10 -17.30
C ILE A 83 46.70 27.32 -16.82
N ARG A 84 46.94 27.33 -15.51
CA ARG A 84 48.30 27.53 -14.95
C ARG A 84 49.28 26.45 -15.38
N HIS A 85 48.86 25.18 -15.37
CA HIS A 85 49.70 24.04 -15.77
C HIS A 85 50.16 24.15 -17.22
N TYR A 86 49.25 24.46 -18.14
CA TYR A 86 49.60 24.58 -19.56
C TYR A 86 50.32 25.89 -19.88
N GLN A 87 50.00 27.00 -19.20
CA GLN A 87 50.82 28.22 -19.28
C GLN A 87 52.28 27.96 -18.88
N ALA A 88 52.51 27.19 -17.82
CA ALA A 88 53.87 26.79 -17.41
C ALA A 88 54.59 25.91 -18.45
N LYS A 89 53.85 25.23 -19.32
CA LYS A 89 54.37 24.48 -20.47
C LYS A 89 54.52 25.32 -21.74
N GLY A 90 54.26 26.62 -21.68
CA GLY A 90 54.42 27.55 -22.81
C GLY A 90 53.17 27.75 -23.67
N TYR A 91 52.01 27.23 -23.26
CA TYR A 91 50.76 27.46 -23.99
C TYR A 91 50.22 28.87 -23.73
N GLN A 92 49.62 29.46 -24.77
CA GLN A 92 48.90 30.73 -24.67
C GLN A 92 47.40 30.47 -24.60
N PHE A 93 46.70 31.18 -23.72
CA PHE A 93 45.25 31.13 -23.60
C PHE A 93 44.66 32.44 -24.11
N THR A 94 43.65 32.33 -24.96
CA THR A 94 42.87 33.45 -25.47
C THR A 94 41.40 33.05 -25.51
N THR A 95 40.51 34.02 -25.59
CA THR A 95 39.08 33.73 -25.78
C THR A 95 38.76 33.61 -27.27
N ILE A 96 37.64 32.96 -27.59
CA ILE A 96 37.12 32.95 -28.97
C ILE A 96 36.80 34.39 -29.43
N ALA A 97 36.34 35.26 -28.53
CA ALA A 97 36.06 36.66 -28.82
C ALA A 97 37.34 37.38 -29.29
N ASP A 98 38.43 37.25 -28.52
CA ASP A 98 39.73 37.86 -28.84
C ASP A 98 40.30 37.32 -30.16
N LEU A 99 40.21 36.00 -30.39
CA LEU A 99 40.69 35.37 -31.63
C LEU A 99 39.95 35.89 -32.87
N LEU A 100 38.65 36.20 -32.73
CA LEU A 100 37.81 36.73 -33.79
C LEU A 100 37.84 38.26 -33.88
N GLY A 101 38.53 38.96 -32.97
CA GLY A 101 38.50 40.43 -32.86
C GLY A 101 37.10 40.97 -32.56
N LYS A 102 36.28 40.22 -31.82
CA LYS A 102 34.90 40.55 -31.46
C LYS A 102 34.76 40.78 -29.97
N SER A 103 33.68 41.43 -29.55
CA SER A 103 33.34 41.51 -28.13
C SER A 103 32.70 40.19 -27.66
N ARG A 104 32.67 39.97 -26.34
CA ARG A 104 31.96 38.84 -25.72
C ARG A 104 30.48 38.82 -26.13
N ASP A 105 29.84 39.97 -26.14
CA ASP A 105 28.40 40.07 -26.41
C ASP A 105 28.07 39.81 -27.90
N ASP A 106 29.04 40.01 -28.80
CA ASP A 106 28.88 39.65 -30.22
C ASP A 106 28.88 38.13 -30.46
N ILE A 107 29.61 37.37 -29.63
CA ILE A 107 29.71 35.90 -29.73
C ILE A 107 28.73 35.18 -28.81
N MET A 108 28.31 35.81 -27.72
CA MET A 108 27.39 35.28 -26.73
C MET A 108 26.33 36.34 -26.38
N PRO A 109 25.45 36.69 -27.34
CA PRO A 109 24.42 37.70 -27.12
C PRO A 109 23.40 37.21 -26.09
N GLU A 110 22.79 38.14 -25.35
CA GLU A 110 21.67 37.80 -24.46
C GLU A 110 20.53 37.18 -25.26
N VAL A 111 20.02 36.04 -24.79
CA VAL A 111 18.88 35.38 -25.41
C VAL A 111 17.63 36.24 -25.20
N PRO A 112 16.97 36.74 -26.27
CA PRO A 112 15.78 37.57 -26.11
C PRO A 112 14.68 36.80 -25.40
N LYS A 113 14.11 37.36 -24.34
CA LYS A 113 12.99 36.77 -23.57
C LYS A 113 11.66 36.90 -24.32
N GLY A 114 11.62 36.37 -25.55
CA GLY A 114 10.43 36.35 -26.40
C GLY A 114 9.48 35.19 -26.09
N ARG A 115 8.56 34.91 -27.03
CA ARG A 115 7.57 33.83 -26.88
C ARG A 115 8.19 32.45 -26.63
N GLY A 116 9.34 32.14 -27.25
CA GLY A 116 10.05 30.87 -27.04
C GLY A 116 10.54 30.70 -25.59
N TYR A 117 11.02 31.77 -24.95
CA TYR A 117 11.45 31.76 -23.55
C TYR A 117 10.27 31.49 -22.60
N ALA A 118 9.11 32.12 -22.84
CA ALA A 118 7.91 31.87 -22.05
C ALA A 118 7.43 30.41 -22.16
N LEU A 119 7.50 29.81 -23.36
CA LEU A 119 7.16 28.40 -23.58
C LEU A 119 8.13 27.45 -22.85
N LEU A 120 9.43 27.74 -22.88
CA LEU A 120 10.45 27.01 -22.12
C LEU A 120 10.18 27.07 -20.61
N GLN A 121 9.87 28.25 -20.08
CA GLN A 121 9.53 28.42 -18.66
C GLN A 121 8.25 27.67 -18.29
N LEU A 122 7.19 27.76 -19.11
CA LEU A 122 5.96 26.99 -18.90
C LEU A 122 6.25 25.48 -18.87
N ASN A 123 7.10 25.01 -19.78
CA ASN A 123 7.48 23.61 -19.83
C ASN A 123 8.21 23.17 -18.55
N LEU A 124 9.19 23.97 -18.09
CA LEU A 124 9.88 23.73 -16.82
C LEU A 124 8.91 23.68 -15.63
N TYR A 125 7.94 24.59 -15.56
CA TYR A 125 6.92 24.58 -14.50
C TYR A 125 6.06 23.31 -14.55
N ILE A 126 5.59 22.92 -15.74
CA ILE A 126 4.79 21.70 -15.91
C ILE A 126 5.58 20.47 -15.46
N PHE A 127 6.83 20.31 -15.91
CA PHE A 127 7.67 19.19 -15.50
C PHE A 127 7.96 19.19 -14.00
N THR A 128 8.21 20.36 -13.42
CA THR A 128 8.44 20.49 -11.98
C THR A 128 7.19 20.07 -11.18
N ILE A 129 6.01 20.52 -11.59
CA ILE A 129 4.74 20.12 -10.95
C ILE A 129 4.53 18.61 -11.07
N LEU A 130 4.69 18.05 -12.28
CA LEU A 130 4.52 16.62 -12.51
C LEU A 130 5.51 15.78 -11.68
N TYR A 131 6.75 16.23 -11.56
CA TYR A 131 7.77 15.60 -10.70
C TYR A 131 7.30 15.52 -9.24
N TYR A 132 6.92 16.65 -8.63
CA TYR A 132 6.48 16.69 -7.24
C TYR A 132 5.17 15.93 -7.01
N VAL A 133 4.20 16.03 -7.93
CA VAL A 133 2.95 15.26 -7.86
C VAL A 133 3.24 13.76 -7.94
N GLY A 134 4.13 13.33 -8.84
CA GLY A 134 4.55 11.94 -8.94
C GLY A 134 5.19 11.43 -7.65
N HIS A 135 6.13 12.19 -7.07
CA HIS A 135 6.75 11.85 -5.78
C HIS A 135 5.75 11.79 -4.62
N PHE A 136 4.79 12.71 -4.59
CA PHE A 136 3.72 12.71 -3.58
C PHE A 136 2.84 11.45 -3.69
N LEU A 137 2.36 11.14 -4.90
CA LEU A 137 1.53 9.95 -5.15
C LEU A 137 2.28 8.65 -4.82
N PHE A 138 3.56 8.56 -5.20
CA PHE A 138 4.41 7.41 -4.88
C PHE A 138 4.61 7.24 -3.37
N SER A 139 4.85 8.33 -2.65
CA SER A 139 4.99 8.31 -1.19
C SER A 139 3.69 7.88 -0.50
N LEU A 140 2.55 8.36 -1.00
CA LEU A 140 1.23 7.95 -0.52
C LEU A 140 0.95 6.46 -0.77
N PHE A 141 1.33 5.95 -1.94
CA PHE A 141 1.23 4.53 -2.28
C PHE A 141 2.06 3.67 -1.31
N LEU A 142 3.31 4.04 -1.04
CA LEU A 142 4.16 3.34 -0.07
C LEU A 142 3.57 3.36 1.34
N LEU A 143 3.02 4.50 1.77
CA LEU A 143 2.35 4.60 3.07
C LEU A 143 1.17 3.62 3.17
N PHE A 144 0.29 3.58 2.17
CA PHE A 144 -0.84 2.66 2.18
C PHE A 144 -0.43 1.19 2.10
N LEU A 145 0.64 0.87 1.35
CA LEU A 145 1.19 -0.48 1.29
C LEU A 145 1.66 -0.95 2.68
N VAL A 146 2.37 -0.10 3.41
CA VAL A 146 2.85 -0.40 4.76
C VAL A 146 1.68 -0.57 5.73
N LEU A 147 0.73 0.37 5.74
CA LEU A 147 -0.46 0.31 6.61
C LEU A 147 -1.31 -0.94 6.31
N GLY A 148 -1.50 -1.27 5.03
CA GLY A 148 -2.20 -2.47 4.59
C GLY A 148 -1.52 -3.76 5.07
N THR A 149 -0.20 -3.83 4.93
CA THR A 149 0.60 -4.97 5.40
C THR A 149 0.51 -5.12 6.91
N LEU A 150 0.69 -4.03 7.67
CA LEU A 150 0.56 -4.03 9.13
C LEU A 150 -0.83 -4.49 9.60
N ARG A 151 -1.90 -4.05 8.91
CA ARG A 151 -3.27 -4.48 9.20
C ARG A 151 -3.45 -5.98 9.01
N ILE A 152 -2.95 -6.54 7.90
CA ILE A 152 -3.06 -7.98 7.62
C ILE A 152 -2.31 -8.79 8.69
N ILE A 153 -1.10 -8.35 9.07
CA ILE A 153 -0.33 -8.98 10.14
C ILE A 153 -1.10 -8.92 11.47
N ALA A 154 -1.67 -7.77 11.83
CA ALA A 154 -2.45 -7.63 13.05
C ALA A 154 -3.67 -8.57 13.06
N LEU A 155 -4.41 -8.67 11.95
CA LEU A 155 -5.54 -9.59 11.84
C LEU A 155 -5.10 -11.06 11.91
N ALA A 156 -3.97 -11.41 11.30
CA ALA A 156 -3.41 -12.76 11.39
C ALA A 156 -3.02 -13.12 12.82
N VAL A 157 -2.38 -12.20 13.56
CA VAL A 157 -2.03 -12.39 14.98
C VAL A 157 -3.29 -12.57 15.82
N LEU A 158 -4.31 -11.74 15.62
CA LEU A 158 -5.58 -11.87 16.34
C LEU A 158 -6.28 -13.20 16.02
N ALA A 159 -6.31 -13.62 14.75
CA ALA A 159 -6.89 -14.90 14.33
C ALA A 159 -6.16 -16.10 14.95
N LEU A 160 -4.83 -16.06 15.01
CA LEU A 160 -4.02 -17.10 15.66
C LEU A 160 -4.27 -17.15 17.18
N LYS A 161 -4.38 -15.98 17.82
CA LYS A 161 -4.72 -15.89 19.25
C LYS A 161 -6.12 -16.43 19.54
N GLN A 162 -7.10 -16.13 18.69
CA GLN A 162 -8.45 -16.66 18.80
C GLN A 162 -8.49 -18.18 18.64
N ARG A 163 -7.84 -18.72 17.60
CA ARG A 163 -7.74 -20.18 17.39
C ARG A 163 -7.14 -20.91 18.58
N LYS A 164 -6.08 -20.35 19.17
CA LYS A 164 -5.45 -20.94 20.38
C LYS A 164 -6.40 -20.92 21.58
N ARG A 165 -7.15 -19.82 21.76
CA ARG A 165 -8.13 -19.68 22.84
C ARG A 165 -9.29 -20.65 22.68
N GLU A 166 -9.85 -20.77 21.48
CA GLU A 166 -10.92 -21.73 21.17
C GLU A 166 -10.49 -23.17 21.43
N LYS A 167 -9.27 -23.56 21.00
CA LYS A 167 -8.72 -24.90 21.28
C LYS A 167 -8.51 -25.16 22.77
N GLN A 168 -8.19 -24.14 23.57
CA GLN A 168 -8.08 -24.28 25.02
C GLN A 168 -9.45 -24.40 25.70
N LEU A 169 -10.44 -23.63 25.26
CA LEU A 169 -11.81 -23.71 25.77
C LEU A 169 -12.46 -25.05 25.42
N SER A 170 -12.30 -25.57 24.20
CA SER A 170 -12.89 -26.86 23.79
C SER A 170 -12.32 -28.06 24.55
N VAL A 171 -11.05 -28.01 24.95
CA VAL A 171 -10.43 -29.04 25.80
C VAL A 171 -10.89 -28.90 27.26
N ALA A 172 -11.08 -27.68 27.76
CA ALA A 172 -11.55 -27.44 29.12
C ALA A 172 -13.04 -27.79 29.32
N SER A 173 -13.88 -27.63 28.29
CA SER A 173 -15.31 -27.98 28.35
C SER A 173 -15.57 -29.48 28.37
N ALA A 174 -14.67 -30.31 27.82
CA ALA A 174 -14.77 -31.77 27.87
C ALA A 174 -14.60 -32.38 29.28
N VAL A 175 -14.19 -31.58 30.27
CA VAL A 175 -13.93 -32.01 31.66
C VAL A 175 -14.82 -31.24 32.66
N ARG A 176 -16.05 -30.91 32.27
CA ARG A 176 -17.06 -30.44 33.25
C ARG A 176 -17.91 -31.61 33.68
N THR A 177 -17.79 -32.00 34.95
CA THR A 177 -18.60 -33.05 35.58
C THR A 177 -19.90 -32.52 36.19
N ASP A 178 -20.06 -31.20 36.22
CA ASP A 178 -21.23 -30.52 36.76
C ASP A 178 -21.95 -29.78 35.63
N TYR A 179 -23.12 -30.29 35.26
CA TYR A 179 -24.00 -29.71 34.25
C TYR A 179 -25.23 -29.17 34.98
N PRO A 180 -25.24 -27.88 35.35
CA PRO A 180 -26.38 -27.28 36.03
C PRO A 180 -27.63 -27.40 35.17
N LYS A 181 -28.79 -27.52 35.80
CA LYS A 181 -30.05 -27.69 35.08
C LYS A 181 -30.36 -26.43 34.26
N VAL A 182 -30.73 -26.61 32.99
CA VAL A 182 -31.18 -25.55 32.09
C VAL A 182 -32.65 -25.77 31.73
N SER A 183 -33.48 -24.73 31.78
CA SER A 183 -34.84 -24.78 31.18
C SER A 183 -34.91 -23.89 29.95
N ILE A 184 -35.33 -24.47 28.84
CA ILE A 184 -35.57 -23.75 27.58
C ILE A 184 -37.04 -23.37 27.51
N ILE A 185 -37.35 -22.08 27.65
CA ILE A 185 -38.71 -21.55 27.63
C ILE A 185 -39.06 -21.11 26.21
N VAL A 186 -40.14 -21.68 25.68
CA VAL A 186 -40.64 -21.42 24.32
C VAL A 186 -42.05 -20.82 24.44
N PRO A 187 -42.25 -19.51 24.28
CA PRO A 187 -43.58 -18.94 24.17
C PRO A 187 -44.13 -19.19 22.76
N ALA A 188 -45.36 -19.68 22.66
CA ALA A 188 -46.01 -19.95 21.38
C ALA A 188 -47.40 -19.28 21.31
N TYR A 189 -47.69 -18.64 20.18
CA TYR A 189 -49.02 -18.12 19.85
C TYR A 189 -49.25 -18.22 18.34
N ASN A 190 -50.15 -19.10 17.93
CA ASN A 190 -50.46 -19.41 16.53
C ASN A 190 -49.22 -19.86 15.70
N GLU A 191 -48.53 -20.89 16.18
CA GLU A 191 -47.29 -21.44 15.61
C GLU A 191 -47.45 -22.90 15.13
N GLU A 192 -48.65 -23.29 14.68
CA GLU A 192 -48.99 -24.69 14.35
C GLU A 192 -48.10 -25.33 13.27
N VAL A 193 -47.45 -24.52 12.44
CA VAL A 193 -46.57 -24.98 11.35
C VAL A 193 -45.16 -25.31 11.86
N ASN A 194 -44.63 -24.50 12.78
CA ASN A 194 -43.22 -24.56 13.17
C ASN A 194 -42.99 -25.30 14.48
N ILE A 195 -43.94 -25.22 15.41
CA ILE A 195 -43.68 -25.51 16.82
C ILE A 195 -43.17 -26.93 17.09
N VAL A 196 -43.71 -27.92 16.39
CA VAL A 196 -43.29 -29.33 16.54
C VAL A 196 -41.85 -29.50 16.07
N GLY A 197 -41.49 -28.90 14.93
CA GLY A 197 -40.14 -28.95 14.39
C GLY A 197 -39.13 -28.24 15.27
N THR A 198 -39.53 -27.13 15.88
CA THR A 198 -38.72 -26.37 16.85
C THR A 198 -38.44 -27.21 18.08
N ILE A 199 -39.47 -27.77 18.74
CA ILE A 199 -39.26 -28.63 19.93
C ILE A 199 -38.41 -29.86 19.59
N MET A 200 -38.65 -30.53 18.45
CA MET A 200 -37.81 -31.65 18.03
C MET A 200 -36.34 -31.26 17.85
N ASN A 201 -36.05 -30.07 17.31
CA ASN A 201 -34.67 -29.59 17.16
C ASN A 201 -34.03 -29.27 18.51
N LEU A 202 -34.77 -28.71 19.46
CA LEU A 202 -34.24 -28.42 20.80
C LEU A 202 -33.90 -29.70 21.56
N LEU A 203 -34.68 -30.76 21.38
CA LEU A 203 -34.39 -32.08 21.96
C LEU A 203 -33.14 -32.75 21.37
N GLN A 204 -32.53 -32.19 20.30
CA GLN A 204 -31.27 -32.67 19.72
C GLN A 204 -30.02 -32.01 20.33
N CYS A 205 -30.16 -31.08 21.28
CA CYS A 205 -29.02 -30.47 21.95
C CYS A 205 -28.24 -31.52 22.76
N ASP A 206 -26.91 -31.45 22.74
CA ASP A 206 -26.00 -32.40 23.40
C ASP A 206 -25.73 -32.07 24.88
N TYR A 207 -26.35 -31.01 25.41
CA TYR A 207 -26.33 -30.68 26.82
C TYR A 207 -27.10 -31.72 27.64
N PRO A 208 -26.52 -32.33 28.69
CA PRO A 208 -27.12 -33.50 29.33
C PRO A 208 -28.25 -33.22 30.33
N ASN A 209 -28.38 -31.99 30.86
CA ASN A 209 -29.31 -31.68 31.95
C ASN A 209 -30.22 -30.48 31.62
N PHE A 210 -31.20 -30.69 30.74
CA PHE A 210 -32.18 -29.66 30.40
C PHE A 210 -33.60 -30.19 30.22
N ASP A 211 -34.57 -29.30 30.38
CA ASP A 211 -35.97 -29.48 29.99
C ASP A 211 -36.45 -28.34 29.07
N VAL A 212 -37.52 -28.59 28.33
CA VAL A 212 -38.18 -27.61 27.46
C VAL A 212 -39.54 -27.28 28.06
N ILE A 213 -39.80 -25.99 28.29
CA ILE A 213 -41.07 -25.49 28.81
C ILE A 213 -41.76 -24.71 27.69
N LEU A 214 -42.74 -25.34 27.06
CA LEU A 214 -43.60 -24.68 26.10
C LEU A 214 -44.73 -23.94 26.82
N VAL A 215 -44.90 -22.67 26.53
CA VAL A 215 -46.03 -21.86 27.02
C VAL A 215 -46.88 -21.39 25.85
N ASP A 216 -48.02 -22.06 25.66
CA ASP A 216 -49.08 -21.63 24.74
C ASP A 216 -49.84 -20.43 25.33
N ASP A 217 -49.73 -19.28 24.66
CA ASP A 217 -50.37 -18.02 25.05
C ASP A 217 -51.79 -17.90 24.48
N GLY A 218 -52.57 -18.97 24.60
CA GLY A 218 -53.97 -19.02 24.17
C GLY A 218 -54.12 -18.98 22.65
N SER A 219 -53.37 -19.82 21.93
CA SER A 219 -53.45 -19.92 20.47
C SER A 219 -54.88 -20.25 20.00
N LYS A 220 -55.25 -19.73 18.83
CA LYS A 220 -56.57 -19.94 18.21
C LYS A 220 -56.54 -21.00 17.10
N ASP A 221 -55.35 -21.44 16.73
CA ASP A 221 -55.08 -22.45 15.72
C ASP A 221 -54.81 -23.82 16.37
N ALA A 222 -54.24 -24.77 15.63
CA ALA A 222 -53.96 -26.11 16.15
C ALA A 222 -52.65 -26.21 16.95
N THR A 223 -51.97 -25.10 17.30
CA THR A 223 -50.66 -25.10 17.99
C THR A 223 -50.65 -26.03 19.21
N LEU A 224 -51.56 -25.79 20.16
CA LEU A 224 -51.62 -26.57 21.40
C LEU A 224 -51.91 -28.05 21.13
N LEU A 225 -52.86 -28.33 20.22
CA LEU A 225 -53.24 -29.70 19.87
C LEU A 225 -52.04 -30.48 19.33
N ARG A 226 -51.32 -29.92 18.35
CA ARG A 226 -50.17 -30.58 17.71
C ARG A 226 -49.04 -30.86 18.67
N VAL A 227 -48.77 -29.93 19.60
CA VAL A 227 -47.73 -30.15 20.61
C VAL A 227 -48.15 -31.28 21.55
N ARG A 228 -49.39 -31.28 22.05
CA ARG A 228 -49.88 -32.36 22.92
C ARG A 228 -49.83 -33.72 22.21
N GLU A 229 -50.26 -33.80 20.96
CA GLU A 229 -50.21 -35.05 20.19
C GLU A 229 -48.81 -35.69 20.14
N VAL A 230 -47.75 -34.88 20.08
CA VAL A 230 -46.38 -35.37 19.95
C VAL A 230 -45.65 -35.48 21.30
N PHE A 231 -45.91 -34.57 22.24
CA PHE A 231 -45.07 -34.38 23.44
C PHE A 231 -45.80 -34.55 24.78
N GLU A 232 -47.10 -34.88 24.82
CA GLU A 232 -47.84 -35.05 26.09
C GLU A 232 -47.17 -36.08 27.04
N GLN A 233 -46.53 -37.10 26.47
CA GLN A 233 -45.85 -38.16 27.22
C GLN A 233 -44.33 -37.94 27.39
N SER A 234 -43.79 -36.82 26.90
CA SER A 234 -42.36 -36.54 27.00
C SER A 234 -42.00 -36.05 28.40
N ALA A 235 -41.11 -36.77 29.10
CA ALA A 235 -40.60 -36.35 30.41
C ALA A 235 -39.74 -35.08 30.34
N GLN A 236 -39.22 -34.74 29.16
CA GLN A 236 -38.33 -33.60 28.94
C GLN A 236 -39.06 -32.34 28.47
N VAL A 237 -40.35 -32.45 28.10
CA VAL A 237 -41.16 -31.32 27.60
C VAL A 237 -42.34 -31.06 28.53
N LYS A 238 -42.40 -29.86 29.11
CA LYS A 238 -43.52 -29.38 29.92
C LYS A 238 -44.38 -28.44 29.08
N ILE A 239 -45.66 -28.78 28.92
CA ILE A 239 -46.61 -27.99 28.14
C ILE A 239 -47.53 -27.22 29.10
N ILE A 240 -47.55 -25.89 28.97
CA ILE A 240 -48.41 -25.00 29.74
C ILE A 240 -49.29 -24.23 28.75
N SER A 241 -50.59 -24.14 29.04
CA SER A 241 -51.50 -23.26 28.30
C SER A 241 -52.09 -22.23 29.26
N LYS A 242 -52.19 -20.99 28.80
CA LYS A 242 -52.72 -19.86 29.55
C LYS A 242 -53.62 -19.00 28.66
N VAL A 243 -54.40 -18.12 29.28
CA VAL A 243 -55.13 -17.08 28.55
C VAL A 243 -54.13 -16.11 27.93
N ASN A 244 -54.38 -15.70 26.68
CA ASN A 244 -53.52 -14.78 25.94
C ASN A 244 -53.20 -13.51 26.73
N GLY A 245 -51.90 -13.21 26.88
CA GLY A 245 -51.42 -12.01 27.56
C GLY A 245 -50.18 -11.40 26.90
N GLY A 246 -49.82 -11.85 25.71
CA GLY A 246 -48.61 -11.48 24.98
C GLY A 246 -47.37 -12.28 25.39
N LYS A 247 -46.33 -12.21 24.53
CA LYS A 247 -45.05 -12.93 24.68
C LYS A 247 -44.41 -12.77 26.06
N ALA A 248 -44.39 -11.55 26.62
CA ALA A 248 -43.84 -11.30 27.95
C ALA A 248 -44.62 -12.03 29.06
N SER A 249 -45.95 -12.12 28.94
CA SER A 249 -46.80 -12.86 29.88
C SER A 249 -46.52 -14.36 29.80
N ALA A 250 -46.34 -14.90 28.59
CA ALA A 250 -45.99 -16.30 28.37
C ALA A 250 -44.59 -16.64 28.92
N LEU A 251 -43.58 -15.82 28.63
CA LEU A 251 -42.24 -15.98 29.17
C LEU A 251 -42.24 -15.97 30.70
N ASN A 252 -42.92 -15.00 31.33
CA ASN A 252 -43.02 -14.92 32.79
C ASN A 252 -43.70 -16.14 33.40
N GLU A 253 -44.69 -16.74 32.72
CA GLU A 253 -45.29 -18.00 33.18
C GLU A 253 -44.31 -19.16 33.07
N GLY A 254 -43.55 -19.25 31.97
CA GLY A 254 -42.51 -20.27 31.82
C GLY A 254 -41.42 -20.16 32.88
N ILE A 255 -40.98 -18.94 33.18
CA ILE A 255 -39.96 -18.65 34.21
C ILE A 255 -40.46 -19.12 35.59
N ARG A 256 -41.71 -18.83 35.95
CA ARG A 256 -42.29 -19.26 37.24
C ARG A 256 -42.41 -20.77 37.39
N ARG A 257 -42.44 -21.50 36.28
CA ARG A 257 -42.65 -22.96 36.24
C ARG A 257 -41.36 -23.75 36.09
N SER A 258 -40.24 -23.05 35.91
CA SER A 258 -38.92 -23.65 35.89
C SER A 258 -38.34 -23.75 37.30
N ASP A 259 -37.63 -24.85 37.54
CA ASP A 259 -36.79 -25.14 38.69
C ASP A 259 -35.29 -25.15 38.33
N ALA A 260 -34.95 -24.71 37.12
CA ALA A 260 -33.58 -24.70 36.61
C ALA A 260 -32.77 -23.51 37.12
N GLU A 261 -31.45 -23.69 37.20
CA GLU A 261 -30.51 -22.63 37.59
C GLU A 261 -30.33 -21.61 36.45
N TYR A 262 -30.39 -22.09 35.20
CA TYR A 262 -30.27 -21.28 34.00
C TYR A 262 -31.53 -21.38 33.15
N LEU A 263 -31.95 -20.23 32.63
CA LEU A 263 -33.11 -20.11 31.77
C LEU A 263 -32.67 -19.60 30.40
N ILE A 264 -33.13 -20.27 29.35
CA ILE A 264 -32.92 -19.87 27.97
C ILE A 264 -34.29 -19.59 27.37
N CYS A 265 -34.52 -18.37 26.91
CA CYS A 265 -35.76 -18.00 26.24
C CYS A 265 -35.51 -17.98 24.74
N ILE A 266 -36.28 -18.74 23.97
CA ILE A 266 -36.18 -18.81 22.51
C ILE A 266 -37.56 -18.69 21.88
N ASP A 267 -37.60 -18.24 20.64
CA ASP A 267 -38.86 -18.10 19.91
C ASP A 267 -39.30 -19.44 19.31
N ALA A 268 -40.61 -19.59 19.11
CA ALA A 268 -41.25 -20.80 18.60
C ALA A 268 -40.82 -21.20 17.17
N ASP A 269 -40.08 -20.34 16.46
CA ASP A 269 -39.52 -20.52 15.13
C ASP A 269 -37.98 -20.59 15.10
N THR A 270 -37.33 -20.60 16.27
CA THR A 270 -35.87 -20.63 16.39
C THR A 270 -35.33 -22.05 16.44
N ARG A 271 -34.21 -22.29 15.74
CA ARG A 271 -33.45 -23.55 15.79
C ARG A 271 -32.07 -23.35 16.39
N LEU A 272 -31.64 -24.29 17.21
CA LEU A 272 -30.31 -24.34 17.80
C LEU A 272 -29.44 -25.39 17.09
N LYS A 273 -28.12 -25.17 17.10
CA LYS A 273 -27.16 -26.24 16.80
C LYS A 273 -27.14 -27.24 17.96
N SER A 274 -26.70 -28.46 17.70
CA SER A 274 -26.60 -29.49 18.74
C SER A 274 -25.63 -29.10 19.85
N ASP A 275 -24.58 -28.34 19.54
CA ASP A 275 -23.51 -27.90 20.46
C ASP A 275 -23.72 -26.48 21.03
N ALA A 276 -24.95 -25.97 20.96
CA ALA A 276 -25.31 -24.60 21.37
C ALA A 276 -25.33 -24.39 22.89
#